data_AF-A0A917L724-F1
#
_entry.id   AF-A0A917L724-F1
#
_cell.length_a   1.000
_cell.length_b   1.000
_cell.length_c   1.000
_cell.angle_alpha   90.00
_cell.angle_beta   90.00
_cell.angle_gamma   90.00
#
_symmetry.space_group_name_H-M   'P 1'
#
loop_
_entity.id
_entity.type
_entity.pdbx_description
1 polymer ?
#
loop_
_entity_poly.entity_id
_entity_poly.type
_entity_poly.pdbx_seq_one_letter_code
_entity_poly.pdbx_strand_id
1 'polypeptide(L)'
;MAGLCAALAGTALTPATAAPAVARPATTPATVRGTDPSSTFSFTGAPQTFAVPANAVVTITADGAGGADNTGTVCGFTGSGGTGARVVTTLPVTTAPTTYTVNVGGTGSAGCNASGAGGYNGGAPGGTSSNPTGQFRRGSGGGGASSVSTGSSLLVVAGGGGADGGAPFSGTVAGGNGGNGGTPDATAGTAGASDSGGSPGSGGQGGSTTTMAGGAGGTPATPTGGCTPAAGNPGSSFTGTTVGTGGTGGNNTGGNCVAAGAGGGGGGGYFAGGGGGAATPGTSGLGRAGGGGGGGGSSFATATGTGTSYTASAIGTANNNGQVIISYTVVTPSLTITKTHTGKFVQGKQGTYTIRVGNSGPGVTDGSTVTVHDKLPRGLTARSITGTGWNCHRTTLTCTRSDVLTPGSSYPPITLKVNVSCGCDTHHKIKNKATVTGGGDTTTHTATNSTTVKRNKHCHRAGHDRS
;
A
#
# COMPACT_ATOMS: atom_id res chain seq x y z
N MET A 1 64.87 -43.01 -47.75
CA MET A 1 64.65 -41.77 -46.96
C MET A 1 63.16 -41.67 -46.65
N ALA A 2 62.86 -41.30 -45.40
CA ALA A 2 61.55 -41.04 -44.78
C ALA A 2 60.58 -42.23 -44.63
N GLY A 3 60.53 -42.76 -43.40
CA GLY A 3 59.59 -43.75 -42.92
C GLY A 3 58.67 -43.21 -41.82
N LEU A 4 57.46 -43.77 -41.82
CA LEU A 4 56.29 -43.65 -40.95
C LEU A 4 56.51 -43.23 -39.49
N CYS A 5 55.60 -42.37 -39.03
CA CYS A 5 55.38 -41.98 -37.64
C CYS A 5 54.48 -43.03 -36.93
N ALA A 6 54.97 -43.63 -35.84
CA ALA A 6 54.21 -44.54 -34.97
C ALA A 6 53.99 -43.91 -33.59
N ALA A 7 52.78 -44.14 -33.06
CA ALA A 7 52.26 -43.61 -31.81
C ALA A 7 52.97 -44.17 -30.56
N LEU A 8 53.14 -43.33 -29.54
CA LEU A 8 53.45 -43.75 -28.17
C LEU A 8 52.32 -43.34 -27.22
N ALA A 9 51.92 -44.31 -26.40
CA ALA A 9 50.86 -44.24 -25.40
C ALA A 9 51.25 -43.35 -24.19
N GLY A 10 50.31 -42.52 -23.75
CA GLY A 10 50.37 -41.75 -22.51
C GLY A 10 49.31 -42.22 -21.53
N THR A 11 49.75 -42.53 -20.33
CA THR A 11 49.04 -43.16 -19.19
C THR A 11 47.87 -42.34 -18.62
N ALA A 12 46.84 -43.07 -18.20
CA ALA A 12 45.61 -42.56 -17.59
C ALA A 12 45.84 -41.88 -16.22
N LEU A 13 45.25 -40.70 -16.04
CA LEU A 13 45.04 -40.05 -14.75
C LEU A 13 43.59 -40.30 -14.32
N THR A 14 43.42 -40.90 -13.15
CA THR A 14 42.12 -41.11 -12.51
C THR A 14 41.56 -39.78 -11.99
N PRO A 15 40.28 -39.45 -12.24
CA PRO A 15 39.64 -38.32 -11.58
C PRO A 15 39.33 -38.67 -10.12
N ALA A 16 39.80 -37.85 -9.18
CA ALA A 16 39.43 -37.93 -7.78
C ALA A 16 37.91 -37.71 -7.64
N THR A 17 37.23 -38.70 -7.10
CA THR A 17 35.81 -38.63 -6.73
C THR A 17 35.63 -37.66 -5.56
N ALA A 18 34.97 -36.53 -5.81
CA ALA A 18 34.50 -35.65 -4.74
C ALA A 18 33.38 -36.34 -3.95
N ALA A 19 33.50 -36.35 -2.62
CA ALA A 19 32.45 -36.82 -1.73
C ALA A 19 31.17 -35.98 -1.87
N PRO A 20 29.97 -36.55 -1.73
CA PRO A 20 28.72 -35.80 -1.84
C PRO A 20 28.64 -34.78 -0.71
N ALA A 21 28.52 -33.50 -1.08
CA ALA A 21 28.27 -32.42 -0.13
C ALA A 21 26.89 -32.62 0.52
N VAL A 22 26.89 -32.92 1.82
CA VAL A 22 25.69 -32.93 2.65
C VAL A 22 25.12 -31.50 2.66
N ALA A 23 23.88 -31.35 2.19
CA ALA A 23 23.17 -30.08 2.20
C ALA A 23 23.07 -29.55 3.64
N ARG A 24 23.72 -28.40 3.90
CA ARG A 24 23.57 -27.68 5.15
C ARG A 24 22.15 -27.10 5.19
N PRO A 25 21.34 -27.35 6.24
CA PRO A 25 20.02 -26.75 6.36
C PRO A 25 20.14 -25.22 6.31
N ALA A 26 19.21 -24.60 5.58
CA ALA A 26 19.14 -23.16 5.38
C ALA A 26 19.27 -22.43 6.71
N THR A 27 20.35 -21.67 6.85
CA THR A 27 20.53 -20.74 7.96
C THR A 27 19.40 -19.71 7.87
N THR A 28 18.54 -19.71 8.88
CA THR A 28 17.56 -18.67 9.16
C THR A 28 18.19 -17.30 8.96
N PRO A 29 17.62 -16.38 8.15
CA PRO A 29 18.22 -15.08 7.94
C PRO A 29 18.34 -14.33 9.26
N ALA A 30 19.58 -13.95 9.60
CA ALA A 30 19.88 -13.06 10.70
C ALA A 30 19.15 -11.72 10.49
N THR A 31 18.48 -11.23 11.53
CA THR A 31 17.75 -9.96 11.52
C THR A 31 18.76 -8.81 11.43
N VAL A 32 19.07 -8.38 10.21
CA VAL A 32 19.70 -7.08 9.98
C VAL A 32 18.70 -6.04 10.50
N ARG A 33 19.16 -5.14 11.37
CA ARG A 33 18.44 -3.93 11.77
C ARG A 33 18.39 -3.01 10.54
N GLY A 34 17.57 -3.41 9.56
CA GLY A 34 17.60 -2.97 8.17
C GLY A 34 16.50 -1.97 7.85
N THR A 35 16.68 -1.29 6.72
CA THR A 35 15.67 -0.51 6.01
C THR A 35 14.29 -1.16 6.12
N ASP A 36 13.27 -0.36 6.41
CA ASP A 36 11.87 -0.81 6.50
C ASP A 36 11.54 -1.80 5.37
N PRO A 37 10.99 -2.99 5.68
CA PRO A 37 10.59 -3.96 4.66
C PRO A 37 9.76 -3.29 3.56
N SER A 38 10.22 -3.43 2.31
CA SER A 38 9.53 -2.90 1.13
C SER A 38 9.42 -3.98 0.07
N SER A 39 8.29 -4.02 -0.63
CA SER A 39 8.04 -4.93 -1.74
C SER A 39 7.44 -4.15 -2.89
N THR A 40 8.02 -4.35 -4.08
CA THR A 40 7.54 -3.77 -5.33
C THR A 40 6.82 -4.84 -6.14
N PHE A 41 5.58 -4.54 -6.53
CA PHE A 41 4.69 -5.39 -7.31
C PHE A 41 4.60 -4.83 -8.73
N SER A 42 5.06 -5.63 -9.68
CA SER A 42 4.92 -5.35 -11.12
C SER A 42 3.66 -6.02 -11.67
N PHE A 43 3.25 -5.61 -12.87
CA PHE A 43 2.09 -6.19 -13.55
C PHE A 43 2.29 -7.68 -13.89
N THR A 44 1.30 -8.48 -13.55
CA THR A 44 1.27 -9.94 -13.81
C THR A 44 0.00 -10.40 -14.53
N GLY A 45 -0.99 -9.51 -14.71
CA GLY A 45 -2.32 -9.89 -15.22
C GLY A 45 -3.22 -10.64 -14.22
N ALA A 46 -2.79 -10.78 -12.96
CA ALA A 46 -3.54 -11.47 -11.92
C ALA A 46 -3.33 -10.83 -10.53
N PRO A 47 -4.25 -11.03 -9.57
CA PRO A 47 -4.08 -10.54 -8.20
C PRO A 47 -2.85 -11.14 -7.51
N GLN A 48 -2.15 -10.30 -6.74
CA GLN A 48 -1.00 -10.67 -5.90
C GLN A 48 -1.36 -10.45 -4.42
N THR A 49 -0.61 -11.03 -3.49
CA THR A 49 -0.86 -10.87 -2.06
C THR A 49 0.40 -10.49 -1.28
N PHE A 50 0.21 -9.74 -0.20
CA PHE A 50 1.28 -9.32 0.69
C PHE A 50 0.83 -9.35 2.15
N ALA A 51 1.56 -10.08 2.99
CA ALA A 51 1.27 -10.17 4.41
C ALA A 51 2.12 -9.18 5.20
N VAL A 52 1.46 -8.40 6.06
CA VAL A 52 2.10 -7.47 6.99
C VAL A 52 1.78 -7.92 8.42
N PRO A 53 2.77 -7.92 9.33
CA PRO A 53 2.54 -8.29 10.73
C PRO A 53 1.61 -7.28 11.44
N ALA A 54 1.18 -7.63 12.65
CA ALA A 54 0.57 -6.67 13.56
C ALA A 54 1.58 -5.57 13.95
N ASN A 55 1.07 -4.46 14.46
CA ASN A 55 1.82 -3.31 14.94
C ASN A 55 2.72 -2.69 13.86
N ALA A 56 2.26 -2.68 12.61
CA ALA A 56 3.00 -2.12 11.49
C ALA A 56 2.32 -0.85 10.97
N VAL A 57 3.11 0.21 10.78
CA VAL A 57 2.71 1.38 9.99
C VAL A 57 3.00 1.04 8.53
N VAL A 58 1.99 1.10 7.66
CA VAL A 58 2.10 0.68 6.25
C VAL A 58 1.98 1.89 5.34
N THR A 59 2.94 2.06 4.43
CA THR A 59 2.88 3.05 3.35
C THR A 59 2.68 2.33 2.02
N ILE A 60 1.67 2.77 1.28
CA ILE A 60 1.34 2.26 -0.05
C ILE A 60 1.61 3.37 -1.06
N THR A 61 2.39 3.06 -2.09
CA THR A 61 2.49 3.83 -3.32
C THR A 61 1.87 3.00 -4.44
N ALA A 62 0.84 3.50 -5.10
CA ALA A 62 0.22 2.86 -6.24
C ALA A 62 0.31 3.77 -7.47
N ASP A 63 0.72 3.21 -8.59
CA ASP A 63 0.82 3.85 -9.89
C ASP A 63 -0.11 3.11 -10.86
N GLY A 64 -1.17 3.77 -11.34
CA GLY A 64 -2.09 3.22 -12.34
C GLY A 64 -1.41 3.12 -13.71
N ALA A 65 -1.90 2.26 -14.60
CA ALA A 65 -1.31 2.11 -15.92
C ALA A 65 -1.67 3.28 -16.85
N GLY A 66 -0.81 3.56 -17.83
CA GLY A 66 -1.15 4.47 -18.91
C GLY A 66 -2.16 3.86 -19.88
N GLY A 67 -2.89 4.72 -20.58
CA GLY A 67 -3.65 4.31 -21.75
C GLY A 67 -2.72 3.91 -22.90
N ALA A 68 -3.21 3.08 -23.80
CA ALA A 68 -2.48 2.75 -24.99
C ALA A 68 -2.56 3.86 -26.03
N ASP A 69 -1.54 3.90 -26.87
CA ASP A 69 -1.56 4.58 -28.15
C ASP A 69 -0.90 3.73 -29.24
N ASN A 70 -0.78 4.30 -30.43
CA ASN A 70 -0.26 3.60 -31.60
C ASN A 70 1.26 3.79 -31.79
N THR A 71 1.98 4.35 -30.80
CA THR A 71 3.44 4.53 -30.85
C THR A 71 4.14 3.18 -31.04
N GLY A 72 5.10 3.12 -31.96
CA GLY A 72 5.84 1.90 -32.27
C GLY A 72 5.07 0.87 -33.12
N THR A 73 3.84 1.18 -33.54
CA THR A 73 3.06 0.33 -34.46
C THR A 73 3.17 0.83 -35.91
N VAL A 74 2.77 -0.02 -36.87
CA VAL A 74 2.66 0.35 -38.29
C VAL A 74 1.68 1.49 -38.56
N CYS A 75 0.82 1.82 -37.59
CA CYS A 75 -0.10 2.93 -37.69
C CYS A 75 0.57 4.29 -37.41
N GLY A 76 1.69 4.39 -36.69
CA GLY A 76 2.59 5.56 -36.70
C GLY A 76 2.00 6.99 -36.52
N PHE A 77 0.83 7.19 -35.90
CA PHE A 77 0.15 8.51 -35.79
C PHE A 77 0.09 9.09 -34.35
N THR A 78 -0.35 10.35 -34.24
CA THR A 78 0.07 11.36 -33.23
C THR A 78 -0.85 11.55 -32.01
N GLY A 79 -1.83 10.67 -31.76
CA GLY A 79 -2.59 10.69 -30.51
C GLY A 79 -1.76 10.04 -29.40
N SER A 80 -1.74 10.62 -28.20
CA SER A 80 -1.03 10.04 -27.05
C SER A 80 -2.00 9.44 -26.04
N GLY A 81 -1.64 8.28 -25.48
CA GLY A 81 -2.33 7.72 -24.33
C GLY A 81 -2.16 8.63 -23.10
N GLY A 82 -3.18 8.70 -22.25
CA GLY A 82 -3.10 9.40 -20.98
C GLY A 82 -2.21 8.65 -19.98
N THR A 83 -1.56 9.38 -19.09
CA THR A 83 -0.80 8.77 -17.97
C THR A 83 -1.76 8.28 -16.88
N GLY A 84 -1.43 7.18 -16.22
CA GLY A 84 -2.08 6.79 -14.97
C GLY A 84 -1.80 7.79 -13.84
N ALA A 85 -2.50 7.65 -12.73
CA ALA A 85 -2.27 8.41 -11.52
C ALA A 85 -1.24 7.72 -10.62
N ARG A 86 -0.66 8.48 -9.70
CA ARG A 86 0.11 8.00 -8.56
C ARG A 86 -0.56 8.41 -7.27
N VAL A 87 -0.80 7.44 -6.40
CA VAL A 87 -1.37 7.63 -5.06
C VAL A 87 -0.37 7.16 -4.02
N VAL A 88 -0.05 8.02 -3.07
CA VAL A 88 0.74 7.65 -1.89
C VAL A 88 -0.13 7.84 -0.67
N THR A 89 -0.18 6.88 0.25
CA THR A 89 -0.86 7.05 1.55
C THR A 89 -0.23 6.16 2.61
N THR A 90 -0.27 6.61 3.87
CA THR A 90 0.12 5.82 5.03
C THR A 90 -1.12 5.39 5.80
N LEU A 91 -1.29 4.08 5.97
CA LEU A 91 -2.41 3.48 6.69
C LEU A 91 -2.19 3.54 8.22
N PRO A 92 -3.28 3.48 9.01
CA PRO A 92 -3.16 3.29 10.45
C PRO A 92 -2.39 2.03 10.82
N VAL A 93 -1.85 2.01 12.04
CA VAL A 93 -1.12 0.85 12.58
C VAL A 93 -2.01 -0.40 12.51
N THR A 94 -1.49 -1.48 11.94
CA THR A 94 -2.18 -2.77 11.92
C THR A 94 -2.36 -3.32 13.34
N THR A 95 -3.56 -3.78 13.68
CA THR A 95 -3.84 -4.37 15.01
C THR A 95 -3.66 -5.88 15.04
N ALA A 96 -3.64 -6.51 13.87
CA ALA A 96 -3.45 -7.94 13.67
C ALA A 96 -2.67 -8.18 12.36
N PRO A 97 -2.10 -9.37 12.16
CA PRO A 97 -1.54 -9.76 10.87
C PRO A 97 -2.58 -9.54 9.76
N THR A 98 -2.21 -8.77 8.74
CA THR A 98 -3.12 -8.31 7.69
C THR A 98 -2.58 -8.74 6.34
N THR A 99 -3.42 -9.37 5.52
CA THR A 99 -3.09 -9.71 4.13
C THR A 99 -3.72 -8.70 3.19
N TYR A 100 -2.89 -8.03 2.41
CA TYR A 100 -3.29 -7.14 1.34
C TYR A 100 -3.40 -7.92 0.03
N THR A 101 -4.46 -7.64 -0.74
CA THR A 101 -4.56 -8.02 -2.15
C THR A 101 -4.12 -6.84 -3.01
N VAL A 102 -3.21 -7.10 -3.94
CA VAL A 102 -2.60 -6.11 -4.82
C VAL A 102 -2.94 -6.45 -6.27
N ASN A 103 -3.64 -5.55 -6.94
CA ASN A 103 -3.87 -5.63 -8.38
C ASN A 103 -3.08 -4.51 -9.03
N VAL A 104 -2.14 -4.84 -9.89
CA VAL A 104 -1.36 -3.84 -10.64
C VAL A 104 -2.04 -3.62 -11.97
N GLY A 105 -2.27 -2.36 -12.35
CA GLY A 105 -2.93 -2.00 -13.60
C GLY A 105 -2.11 -2.44 -14.81
N GLY A 106 -2.78 -3.02 -15.81
CA GLY A 106 -2.20 -3.28 -17.13
C GLY A 106 -2.49 -2.14 -18.09
N THR A 107 -1.56 -1.83 -18.98
CA THR A 107 -1.85 -0.95 -20.12
C THR A 107 -2.87 -1.60 -21.06
N GLY A 108 -3.65 -0.79 -21.78
CA GLY A 108 -4.43 -1.28 -22.90
C GLY A 108 -3.55 -1.69 -24.08
N SER A 109 -4.19 -2.17 -25.14
CA SER A 109 -3.52 -2.48 -26.41
C SER A 109 -3.77 -1.41 -27.47
N ALA A 110 -2.85 -1.27 -28.42
CA ALA A 110 -2.99 -0.36 -29.56
C ALA A 110 -4.18 -0.71 -30.47
N GLY A 111 -4.78 0.31 -31.06
CA GLY A 111 -5.95 0.24 -31.94
C GLY A 111 -5.67 0.02 -33.43
N CYS A 112 -4.46 -0.43 -33.80
CA CYS A 112 -4.04 -0.48 -35.20
C CYS A 112 -4.78 -1.57 -36.01
N ASN A 113 -4.38 -2.83 -35.87
CA ASN A 113 -4.93 -3.95 -36.66
C ASN A 113 -6.26 -4.49 -36.14
N ALA A 114 -6.55 -4.23 -34.87
CA ALA A 114 -7.77 -4.59 -34.17
C ALA A 114 -8.14 -3.46 -33.21
N SER A 115 -9.37 -3.47 -32.68
CA SER A 115 -9.71 -2.54 -31.60
C SER A 115 -8.80 -2.85 -30.41
N GLY A 116 -8.22 -1.81 -29.83
CA GLY A 116 -7.37 -1.96 -28.66
C GLY A 116 -8.15 -2.60 -27.52
N ALA A 117 -7.64 -3.69 -26.96
CA ALA A 117 -8.21 -4.29 -25.76
C ALA A 117 -7.97 -3.39 -24.55
N GLY A 118 -8.92 -3.37 -23.62
CA GLY A 118 -8.77 -2.63 -22.37
C GLY A 118 -7.72 -3.25 -21.45
N GLY A 119 -7.03 -2.40 -20.71
CA GLY A 119 -6.02 -2.80 -19.73
C GLY A 119 -6.61 -3.57 -18.54
N TYR A 120 -5.80 -4.48 -17.99
CA TYR A 120 -6.20 -5.28 -16.82
C TYR A 120 -6.57 -4.39 -15.62
N ASN A 121 -7.58 -4.81 -14.85
CA ASN A 121 -8.14 -4.07 -13.70
C ASN A 121 -8.95 -2.83 -14.12
N GLY A 122 -9.80 -2.99 -15.14
CA GLY A 122 -10.91 -2.10 -15.46
C GLY A 122 -10.78 -1.27 -16.73
N GLY A 123 -9.64 -1.29 -17.43
CA GLY A 123 -9.47 -0.54 -18.68
C GLY A 123 -10.46 -0.97 -19.75
N ALA A 124 -10.89 -0.04 -20.60
CA ALA A 124 -11.93 -0.30 -21.60
C ALA A 124 -11.37 -0.42 -23.03
N PRO A 125 -12.01 -1.23 -23.89
CA PRO A 125 -11.60 -1.37 -25.27
C PRO A 125 -11.91 -0.11 -26.10
N GLY A 126 -11.09 0.11 -27.12
CA GLY A 126 -11.29 1.15 -28.12
C GLY A 126 -12.38 0.82 -29.14
N GLY A 127 -12.86 1.85 -29.83
CA GLY A 127 -13.91 1.78 -30.82
C GLY A 127 -13.48 1.08 -32.11
N THR A 128 -14.43 0.39 -32.74
CA THR A 128 -14.24 -0.33 -34.00
C THR A 128 -14.71 0.50 -35.20
N SER A 129 -14.18 0.18 -36.40
CA SER A 129 -14.63 0.74 -37.67
C SER A 129 -14.93 -0.39 -38.66
N SER A 130 -16.11 -0.38 -39.27
CA SER A 130 -16.59 -1.47 -40.15
C SER A 130 -16.22 -1.31 -41.64
N ASN A 131 -15.20 -0.53 -41.98
CA ASN A 131 -14.93 -0.22 -43.38
C ASN A 131 -14.42 -1.43 -44.19
N PRO A 132 -15.06 -1.78 -45.34
CA PRO A 132 -14.70 -2.96 -46.13
C PRO A 132 -13.33 -2.90 -46.81
N THR A 133 -12.66 -1.74 -46.89
CA THR A 133 -11.33 -1.65 -47.54
C THR A 133 -10.16 -2.09 -46.64
N GLY A 134 -10.41 -2.57 -45.41
CA GLY A 134 -9.38 -3.11 -44.52
C GLY A 134 -8.40 -2.11 -43.92
N GLN A 135 -8.61 -0.80 -44.14
CA GLN A 135 -7.71 0.24 -43.64
C GLN A 135 -7.94 0.52 -42.14
N PHE A 136 -6.86 0.54 -41.36
CA PHE A 136 -6.80 0.72 -39.90
C PHE A 136 -7.31 2.08 -39.42
N ARG A 137 -8.26 2.06 -38.46
CA ARG A 137 -9.16 3.18 -38.12
C ARG A 137 -9.67 3.15 -36.67
N ARG A 138 -9.17 2.22 -35.85
CA ARG A 138 -9.79 1.84 -34.59
C ARG A 138 -9.12 2.57 -33.43
N GLY A 139 -9.84 2.73 -32.33
CA GLY A 139 -9.27 3.34 -31.13
C GLY A 139 -8.46 2.34 -30.32
N SER A 140 -7.54 2.84 -29.51
CA SER A 140 -6.76 2.03 -28.58
C SER A 140 -7.53 1.78 -27.28
N GLY A 141 -7.01 0.87 -26.45
CA GLY A 141 -7.60 0.52 -25.15
C GLY A 141 -7.10 1.39 -23.99
N GLY A 142 -7.99 1.69 -23.05
CA GLY A 142 -7.68 2.46 -21.85
C GLY A 142 -6.84 1.65 -20.85
N GLY A 143 -6.05 2.35 -20.04
CA GLY A 143 -5.22 1.78 -18.99
C GLY A 143 -6.03 1.34 -17.78
N GLY A 144 -5.56 0.28 -17.13
CA GLY A 144 -6.16 -0.24 -15.92
C GLY A 144 -5.68 0.42 -14.63
N ALA A 145 -6.45 0.24 -13.57
CA ALA A 145 -6.15 0.77 -12.25
C ALA A 145 -5.10 -0.05 -11.50
N SER A 146 -4.32 0.56 -10.62
CA SER A 146 -3.55 -0.18 -9.60
C SER A 146 -4.24 -0.05 -8.25
N SER A 147 -4.66 -1.16 -7.63
CA SER A 147 -5.43 -1.15 -6.38
C SER A 147 -4.82 -2.04 -5.30
N VAL A 148 -5.00 -1.61 -4.05
CA VAL A 148 -4.71 -2.38 -2.85
C VAL A 148 -5.97 -2.47 -2.00
N SER A 149 -6.31 -3.67 -1.56
CA SER A 149 -7.48 -3.96 -0.73
C SER A 149 -7.17 -4.93 0.40
N THR A 150 -8.07 -4.99 1.38
CA THR A 150 -8.09 -6.01 2.44
C THR A 150 -9.48 -6.61 2.51
N GLY A 151 -9.59 -7.91 2.19
CA GLY A 151 -10.88 -8.60 2.20
C GLY A 151 -11.93 -7.85 1.38
N SER A 152 -12.91 -7.25 2.04
CA SER A 152 -14.03 -6.52 1.42
C SER A 152 -13.87 -4.98 1.36
N SER A 153 -12.66 -4.44 1.54
CA SER A 153 -12.45 -2.98 1.49
C SER A 153 -11.30 -2.59 0.56
N LEU A 154 -11.58 -1.68 -0.38
CA LEU A 154 -10.53 -0.97 -1.11
C LEU A 154 -9.86 0.04 -0.19
N LEU A 155 -8.52 0.07 -0.23
CA LEU A 155 -7.72 0.97 0.59
C LEU A 155 -7.08 2.07 -0.24
N VAL A 156 -6.55 1.69 -1.40
CA VAL A 156 -5.90 2.60 -2.34
C VAL A 156 -6.24 2.17 -3.73
N VAL A 157 -6.51 3.12 -4.60
CA VAL A 157 -6.54 2.88 -6.03
C VAL A 157 -5.96 4.06 -6.79
N ALA A 158 -5.02 3.78 -7.66
CA ALA A 158 -4.47 4.73 -8.61
C ALA A 158 -5.12 4.55 -9.97
N GLY A 159 -5.73 5.63 -10.47
CA GLY A 159 -6.51 5.64 -11.70
C GLY A 159 -5.69 5.33 -12.95
N GLY A 160 -6.25 4.58 -13.91
CA GLY A 160 -5.64 4.36 -15.21
C GLY A 160 -5.83 5.53 -16.19
N GLY A 161 -4.93 5.71 -17.14
CA GLY A 161 -5.05 6.72 -18.21
C GLY A 161 -6.00 6.29 -19.33
N GLY A 162 -6.67 7.25 -19.96
CA GLY A 162 -7.51 7.02 -21.14
C GLY A 162 -6.68 6.75 -22.39
N ALA A 163 -7.24 6.06 -23.38
CA ALA A 163 -6.54 5.73 -24.63
C ALA A 163 -6.56 6.87 -25.65
N ASP A 164 -5.65 6.82 -26.63
CA ASP A 164 -5.75 7.67 -27.82
C ASP A 164 -6.95 7.31 -28.69
N GLY A 165 -7.53 8.32 -29.32
CA GLY A 165 -8.51 8.14 -30.39
C GLY A 165 -7.84 7.58 -31.63
N GLY A 166 -8.59 6.81 -32.43
CA GLY A 166 -8.10 6.33 -33.71
C GLY A 166 -7.70 7.50 -34.63
N ALA A 167 -6.76 7.24 -35.54
CA ALA A 167 -6.32 8.19 -36.55
C ALA A 167 -6.50 7.62 -37.97
N PRO A 168 -6.77 8.47 -38.97
CA PRO A 168 -6.81 8.07 -40.37
C PRO A 168 -5.41 7.88 -40.98
N PHE A 169 -5.30 7.02 -42.00
CA PHE A 169 -4.06 6.54 -42.64
C PHE A 169 -3.12 7.61 -43.27
N SER A 170 -3.48 8.90 -43.25
CA SER A 170 -2.77 9.94 -44.02
C SER A 170 -1.80 10.82 -43.23
N GLY A 171 -1.58 10.59 -41.93
CA GLY A 171 -0.63 11.39 -41.11
C GLY A 171 -0.94 12.89 -41.02
N THR A 172 -2.07 13.33 -41.58
CA THR A 172 -2.50 14.73 -41.65
C THR A 172 -3.51 15.08 -40.56
N VAL A 173 -4.10 14.07 -39.91
CA VAL A 173 -5.15 14.24 -38.89
C VAL A 173 -4.85 13.33 -37.71
N ALA A 174 -4.74 13.91 -36.52
CA ALA A 174 -4.50 13.21 -35.27
C ALA A 174 -5.80 12.64 -34.66
N GLY A 175 -5.69 11.51 -33.97
CA GLY A 175 -6.69 11.12 -32.97
C GLY A 175 -6.61 12.00 -31.73
N GLY A 176 -7.66 12.00 -30.92
CA GLY A 176 -7.66 12.73 -29.66
C GLY A 176 -6.73 12.08 -28.63
N ASN A 177 -6.05 12.88 -27.83
CA ASN A 177 -5.25 12.40 -26.71
C ASN A 177 -6.14 11.87 -25.58
N GLY A 178 -5.69 10.80 -24.93
CA GLY A 178 -6.34 10.25 -23.75
C GLY A 178 -6.18 11.14 -22.52
N GLY A 179 -7.17 11.13 -21.64
CA GLY A 179 -7.14 11.83 -20.37
C GLY A 179 -6.24 11.12 -19.35
N ASN A 180 -5.46 11.89 -18.60
CA ASN A 180 -4.70 11.38 -17.46
C ASN A 180 -5.63 10.95 -16.31
N GLY A 181 -5.27 9.88 -15.61
CA GLY A 181 -5.85 9.53 -14.33
C GLY A 181 -5.50 10.55 -13.24
N GLY A 182 -6.34 10.71 -12.22
CA GLY A 182 -6.08 11.70 -11.17
C GLY A 182 -7.18 11.87 -10.13
N THR A 183 -7.06 12.89 -9.28
CA THR A 183 -8.07 13.33 -8.31
C THR A 183 -8.07 14.86 -8.16
N PRO A 184 -9.19 15.50 -7.73
CA PRO A 184 -10.49 14.89 -7.42
C PRO A 184 -11.17 14.25 -8.63
N ASP A 185 -10.92 14.82 -9.81
CA ASP A 185 -11.43 14.33 -11.07
C ASP A 185 -10.26 14.00 -11.99
N ALA A 186 -10.36 12.89 -12.70
CA ALA A 186 -9.45 12.59 -13.79
C ALA A 186 -9.70 13.56 -14.94
N THR A 187 -8.70 13.75 -15.79
CA THR A 187 -8.85 14.66 -16.93
C THR A 187 -9.66 14.00 -18.04
N ALA A 188 -10.44 14.81 -18.76
CA ALA A 188 -11.11 14.38 -19.98
C ALA A 188 -10.09 14.08 -21.09
N GLY A 189 -10.42 13.13 -21.95
CA GLY A 189 -9.77 13.00 -23.24
C GLY A 189 -10.06 14.22 -24.11
N THR A 190 -9.22 14.43 -25.12
CA THR A 190 -9.39 15.52 -26.08
C THR A 190 -10.13 15.05 -27.33
N ALA A 191 -10.72 16.00 -28.06
CA ALA A 191 -11.30 15.71 -29.37
C ALA A 191 -10.22 15.30 -30.38
N GLY A 192 -10.61 14.49 -31.37
CA GLY A 192 -9.76 14.26 -32.53
C GLY A 192 -9.54 15.53 -33.36
N ALA A 193 -8.57 15.50 -34.26
CA ALA A 193 -8.43 16.54 -35.28
C ALA A 193 -9.30 16.22 -36.51
N SER A 194 -9.46 17.21 -37.39
CA SER A 194 -10.03 17.01 -38.73
C SER A 194 -9.42 17.98 -39.74
N ASP A 195 -9.55 17.66 -41.02
CA ASP A 195 -9.29 18.60 -42.12
C ASP A 195 -10.60 19.18 -42.68
N SER A 196 -10.51 20.01 -43.72
CA SER A 196 -11.67 20.68 -44.33
C SER A 196 -12.71 19.66 -44.80
N GLY A 197 -13.92 19.76 -44.24
CA GLY A 197 -15.04 18.84 -44.52
C GLY A 197 -15.19 17.71 -43.49
N GLY A 198 -14.22 17.53 -42.59
CA GLY A 198 -14.27 16.54 -41.50
C GLY A 198 -14.77 17.09 -40.16
N SER A 199 -15.50 16.27 -39.43
CA SER A 199 -15.99 16.52 -38.08
C SER A 199 -15.40 15.49 -37.10
N PRO A 200 -14.58 15.88 -36.11
CA PRO A 200 -13.95 14.96 -35.18
C PRO A 200 -14.90 14.49 -34.07
N GLY A 201 -14.61 13.33 -33.50
CA GLY A 201 -15.27 12.88 -32.28
C GLY A 201 -14.73 13.62 -31.07
N SER A 202 -15.58 13.91 -30.08
CA SER A 202 -15.14 14.53 -28.83
C SER A 202 -14.56 13.50 -27.85
N GLY A 203 -13.68 13.95 -26.97
CA GLY A 203 -13.10 13.09 -25.95
C GLY A 203 -14.09 12.72 -24.85
N GLY A 204 -13.87 11.57 -24.22
CA GLY A 204 -14.64 11.14 -23.05
C GLY A 204 -14.26 11.93 -21.81
N GLN A 205 -15.22 12.18 -20.92
CA GLN A 205 -14.94 12.87 -19.65
C GLN A 205 -14.19 11.94 -18.69
N GLY A 206 -13.37 12.50 -17.81
CA GLY A 206 -12.73 11.74 -16.74
C GLY A 206 -13.74 11.29 -15.68
N GLY A 207 -13.40 10.24 -14.94
CA GLY A 207 -14.17 9.83 -13.77
C GLY A 207 -14.04 10.83 -12.60
N SER A 208 -14.98 10.80 -11.67
CA SER A 208 -15.02 11.72 -10.54
C SER A 208 -15.10 10.99 -9.19
N THR A 209 -14.15 11.30 -8.30
CA THR A 209 -14.17 10.74 -6.93
C THR A 209 -15.19 11.40 -6.02
N THR A 210 -15.59 12.63 -6.31
CA THR A 210 -16.52 13.39 -5.47
C THR A 210 -17.96 12.93 -5.68
N THR A 211 -18.31 12.63 -6.93
CA THR A 211 -19.66 12.19 -7.32
C THR A 211 -19.80 10.67 -7.41
N MET A 212 -18.69 9.94 -7.24
CA MET A 212 -18.64 8.47 -7.36
C MET A 212 -19.05 7.95 -8.75
N ALA A 213 -19.01 8.82 -9.75
CA ALA A 213 -19.63 8.59 -11.04
C ALA A 213 -18.59 8.30 -12.13
N GLY A 214 -18.97 7.40 -13.04
CA GLY A 214 -18.34 7.27 -14.35
C GLY A 214 -18.31 8.59 -15.11
N GLY A 215 -17.21 8.83 -15.82
CA GLY A 215 -17.15 9.90 -16.81
C GLY A 215 -18.14 9.61 -17.94
N ALA A 216 -18.78 10.65 -18.46
CA ALA A 216 -19.62 10.52 -19.65
C ALA A 216 -18.77 10.18 -20.88
N GLY A 217 -19.35 9.41 -21.79
CA GLY A 217 -18.74 9.20 -23.11
C GLY A 217 -18.75 10.48 -23.94
N GLY A 218 -17.74 10.60 -24.82
CA GLY A 218 -17.66 11.64 -25.81
C GLY A 218 -18.78 11.52 -26.83
N THR A 219 -19.28 12.67 -27.26
CA THR A 219 -20.26 12.77 -28.34
C THR A 219 -19.64 12.38 -29.69
N PRO A 220 -20.42 11.73 -30.58
CA PRO A 220 -20.00 11.49 -31.95
C PRO A 220 -19.97 12.79 -32.74
N ALA A 221 -19.20 12.80 -33.82
CA ALA A 221 -19.30 13.81 -34.84
C ALA A 221 -20.68 13.83 -35.51
N THR A 222 -21.02 14.95 -36.17
CA THR A 222 -22.23 15.03 -36.98
C THR A 222 -22.16 14.03 -38.15
N PRO A 223 -23.18 13.19 -38.38
CA PRO A 223 -23.14 12.22 -39.47
C PRO A 223 -23.01 12.88 -40.84
N THR A 224 -21.94 12.58 -41.56
CA THR A 224 -21.70 13.01 -42.95
C THR A 224 -21.38 11.81 -43.83
N GLY A 225 -21.76 11.90 -45.11
CA GLY A 225 -21.35 10.94 -46.15
C GLY A 225 -21.56 9.47 -45.80
N GLY A 226 -22.75 9.11 -45.32
CA GLY A 226 -23.13 7.71 -45.07
C GLY A 226 -22.48 7.04 -43.85
N CYS A 227 -21.77 7.79 -43.00
CA CYS A 227 -21.29 7.33 -41.70
C CYS A 227 -22.41 7.33 -40.66
N THR A 228 -22.34 6.38 -39.72
CA THR A 228 -23.08 6.42 -38.45
C THR A 228 -22.09 6.38 -37.29
N PRO A 229 -21.48 7.53 -36.92
CA PRO A 229 -20.59 7.61 -35.78
C PRO A 229 -21.37 7.46 -34.47
N ALA A 230 -20.85 6.65 -33.55
CA ALA A 230 -21.45 6.44 -32.24
C ALA A 230 -20.74 7.25 -31.15
N ALA A 231 -21.50 7.60 -30.12
CA ALA A 231 -20.95 8.11 -28.87
C ALA A 231 -20.04 7.05 -28.23
N GLY A 232 -19.06 7.51 -27.45
CA GLY A 232 -18.42 6.62 -26.47
C GLY A 232 -19.42 6.22 -25.40
N ASN A 233 -19.21 5.07 -24.78
CA ASN A 233 -20.00 4.66 -23.61
C ASN A 233 -19.50 5.41 -22.36
N PRO A 234 -20.38 5.69 -21.39
CA PRO A 234 -19.94 6.16 -20.08
C PRO A 234 -19.15 5.07 -19.35
N GLY A 235 -18.25 5.48 -18.46
CA GLY A 235 -17.64 4.56 -17.50
C GLY A 235 -18.65 4.07 -16.47
N SER A 236 -18.37 2.94 -15.83
CA SER A 236 -19.24 2.46 -14.74
C SER A 236 -18.95 3.18 -13.43
N SER A 237 -19.99 3.36 -12.62
CA SER A 237 -19.88 3.82 -11.24
C SER A 237 -19.45 2.68 -10.31
N PHE A 238 -18.94 3.02 -9.14
CA PHE A 238 -18.40 2.05 -8.19
C PHE A 238 -19.46 1.38 -7.30
N THR A 239 -19.29 0.09 -7.03
CA THR A 239 -19.99 -0.63 -5.96
C THR A 239 -19.04 -1.60 -5.23
N GLY A 240 -18.95 -1.49 -3.89
CA GLY A 240 -18.33 -2.51 -3.03
C GLY A 240 -16.80 -2.59 -3.06
N THR A 241 -16.24 -3.65 -3.65
CA THR A 241 -14.79 -3.97 -3.59
C THR A 241 -14.08 -3.91 -4.93
N THR A 242 -14.85 -3.78 -6.01
CA THR A 242 -14.36 -3.95 -7.36
C THR A 242 -14.08 -2.59 -7.96
N VAL A 243 -12.98 -2.49 -8.72
CA VAL A 243 -12.71 -1.27 -9.46
C VAL A 243 -13.73 -1.08 -10.60
N GLY A 244 -14.18 0.16 -10.82
CA GLY A 244 -15.03 0.51 -11.94
C GLY A 244 -14.30 0.29 -13.28
N THR A 245 -15.08 0.10 -14.31
CA THR A 245 -14.62 -0.11 -15.68
C THR A 245 -14.72 1.17 -16.50
N GLY A 246 -13.74 1.43 -17.34
CA GLY A 246 -13.83 2.47 -18.36
C GLY A 246 -15.03 2.26 -19.30
N GLY A 247 -15.43 3.33 -19.96
CA GLY A 247 -16.37 3.29 -21.07
C GLY A 247 -15.66 2.87 -22.35
N THR A 248 -16.33 2.06 -23.17
CA THR A 248 -15.80 1.67 -24.48
C THR A 248 -15.79 2.86 -25.44
N GLY A 249 -14.81 2.92 -26.33
CA GLY A 249 -14.80 3.90 -27.41
C GLY A 249 -15.96 3.73 -28.39
N GLY A 250 -16.40 4.83 -28.98
CA GLY A 250 -17.48 4.83 -29.97
C GLY A 250 -17.06 4.15 -31.29
N ASN A 251 -17.99 3.40 -31.87
CA ASN A 251 -17.79 2.74 -33.16
C ASN A 251 -18.14 3.67 -34.33
N ASN A 252 -17.54 3.41 -35.49
CA ASN A 252 -17.97 3.95 -36.78
C ASN A 252 -18.48 2.84 -37.68
N THR A 253 -19.74 2.93 -38.10
CA THR A 253 -20.36 2.00 -39.05
C THR A 253 -20.85 2.73 -40.32
N GLY A 254 -21.05 1.98 -41.42
CA GLY A 254 -21.50 2.52 -42.72
C GLY A 254 -20.54 2.20 -43.88
N GLY A 255 -21.08 1.71 -45.01
CA GLY A 255 -20.31 1.11 -46.11
C GLY A 255 -19.51 2.07 -47.00
N ASN A 256 -19.74 3.38 -46.91
CA ASN A 256 -18.97 4.40 -47.65
C ASN A 256 -18.71 5.64 -46.79
N CYS A 257 -18.25 5.39 -45.56
CA CYS A 257 -18.13 6.41 -44.53
C CYS A 257 -17.01 7.44 -44.84
N VAL A 258 -17.38 8.72 -44.97
CA VAL A 258 -16.46 9.85 -45.09
C VAL A 258 -16.65 10.90 -43.98
N ALA A 259 -15.53 11.34 -43.40
CA ALA A 259 -15.38 12.61 -42.68
C ALA A 259 -15.99 12.75 -41.26
N ALA A 260 -16.41 11.68 -40.57
CA ALA A 260 -16.95 11.77 -39.20
C ALA A 260 -16.20 10.89 -38.18
N GLY A 261 -15.77 11.46 -37.04
CA GLY A 261 -15.12 10.72 -35.95
C GLY A 261 -16.10 10.23 -34.87
N ALA A 262 -15.78 9.10 -34.22
CA ALA A 262 -16.57 8.60 -33.10
C ALA A 262 -16.05 9.12 -31.76
N GLY A 263 -16.93 9.18 -30.76
CA GLY A 263 -16.61 9.72 -29.44
C GLY A 263 -15.70 8.80 -28.62
N GLY A 264 -14.87 9.38 -27.76
CA GLY A 264 -14.05 8.63 -26.80
C GLY A 264 -14.89 8.06 -25.64
N GLY A 265 -14.51 6.92 -25.09
CA GLY A 265 -15.16 6.35 -23.92
C GLY A 265 -14.89 7.16 -22.65
N GLY A 266 -15.86 7.25 -21.75
CA GLY A 266 -15.70 7.93 -20.47
C GLY A 266 -14.76 7.19 -19.52
N GLY A 267 -14.11 7.91 -18.61
CA GLY A 267 -13.33 7.31 -17.53
C GLY A 267 -14.20 6.44 -16.63
N GLY A 268 -13.71 5.26 -16.26
CA GLY A 268 -14.35 4.39 -15.28
C GLY A 268 -14.32 5.09 -13.93
N GLY A 269 -15.50 5.29 -13.34
CA GLY A 269 -15.76 6.36 -12.38
C GLY A 269 -14.64 6.51 -11.38
N TYR A 270 -14.64 5.63 -10.39
CA TYR A 270 -13.39 5.33 -9.75
C TYR A 270 -12.60 4.35 -10.64
N PHE A 271 -11.34 4.69 -10.92
CA PHE A 271 -10.22 3.76 -11.14
C PHE A 271 -9.70 3.49 -12.57
N ALA A 272 -10.50 3.38 -13.64
CA ALA A 272 -9.95 2.91 -14.93
C ALA A 272 -10.13 3.87 -16.11
N GLY A 273 -9.24 3.77 -17.11
CA GLY A 273 -9.28 4.60 -18.31
C GLY A 273 -10.31 4.13 -19.35
N GLY A 274 -10.95 5.09 -20.03
CA GLY A 274 -11.83 4.86 -21.17
C GLY A 274 -11.06 4.53 -22.45
N GLY A 275 -11.72 3.82 -23.38
CA GLY A 275 -11.16 3.49 -24.69
C GLY A 275 -11.29 4.66 -25.69
N GLY A 276 -10.43 4.70 -26.69
CA GLY A 276 -10.48 5.73 -27.73
C GLY A 276 -11.58 5.48 -28.76
N GLY A 277 -12.16 6.55 -29.32
CA GLY A 277 -13.14 6.46 -30.40
C GLY A 277 -12.51 6.05 -31.74
N ALA A 278 -13.29 5.44 -32.63
CA ALA A 278 -12.85 5.14 -33.99
C ALA A 278 -12.71 6.41 -34.86
N ALA A 279 -11.79 6.37 -35.82
CA ALA A 279 -11.62 7.38 -36.87
C ALA A 279 -12.28 6.99 -38.19
N THR A 280 -12.28 7.93 -39.13
CA THR A 280 -12.64 7.71 -40.53
C THR A 280 -11.54 8.24 -41.47
N PRO A 281 -11.05 7.46 -42.44
CA PRO A 281 -10.00 7.84 -43.39
C PRO A 281 -10.41 8.75 -44.51
N GLY A 282 -11.71 8.99 -44.67
CA GLY A 282 -12.24 9.73 -45.80
C GLY A 282 -11.79 9.15 -47.14
N THR A 283 -12.07 9.90 -48.20
CA THR A 283 -11.31 9.85 -49.45
C THR A 283 -10.73 11.25 -49.67
N SER A 284 -9.62 11.35 -50.39
CA SER A 284 -9.00 12.66 -50.67
C SER A 284 -10.02 13.59 -51.33
N GLY A 285 -10.34 14.72 -50.67
CA GLY A 285 -11.29 15.73 -51.15
C GLY A 285 -12.66 15.74 -50.46
N LEU A 286 -12.98 14.76 -49.59
CA LEU A 286 -14.27 14.71 -48.86
C LEU A 286 -14.16 14.87 -47.34
N GLY A 287 -12.95 15.04 -46.80
CA GLY A 287 -12.71 15.25 -45.36
C GLY A 287 -12.36 13.97 -44.57
N ARG A 288 -11.56 14.13 -43.51
CA ARG A 288 -10.97 13.14 -42.62
C ARG A 288 -11.16 13.58 -41.17
N ALA A 289 -11.42 12.63 -40.29
CA ALA A 289 -11.69 12.92 -38.88
C ALA A 289 -11.10 11.85 -37.95
N GLY A 290 -10.41 12.33 -36.91
CA GLY A 290 -9.93 11.51 -35.80
C GLY A 290 -11.05 11.16 -34.83
N GLY A 291 -10.89 10.02 -34.15
CA GLY A 291 -11.73 9.67 -33.01
C GLY A 291 -11.36 10.47 -31.77
N GLY A 292 -12.29 10.61 -30.83
CA GLY A 292 -12.02 11.25 -29.54
C GLY A 292 -11.17 10.36 -28.62
N GLY A 293 -10.31 10.96 -27.80
CA GLY A 293 -9.54 10.24 -26.78
C GLY A 293 -10.42 9.79 -25.61
N GLY A 294 -10.06 8.69 -24.96
CA GLY A 294 -10.76 8.19 -23.78
C GLY A 294 -10.51 9.06 -22.54
N GLY A 295 -11.47 9.13 -21.62
CA GLY A 295 -11.30 9.81 -20.34
C GLY A 295 -10.42 9.03 -19.35
N GLY A 296 -9.69 9.72 -18.47
CA GLY A 296 -8.91 9.07 -17.42
C GLY A 296 -9.78 8.53 -16.27
N GLY A 297 -9.27 7.54 -15.53
CA GLY A 297 -9.89 7.02 -14.32
C GLY A 297 -9.52 7.83 -13.08
N SER A 298 -10.45 8.03 -12.15
CA SER A 298 -10.14 8.73 -10.91
C SER A 298 -9.43 7.84 -9.87
N SER A 299 -8.85 8.44 -8.82
CA SER A 299 -8.05 7.71 -7.82
C SER A 299 -8.57 7.87 -6.40
N PHE A 300 -8.28 6.92 -5.51
CA PHE A 300 -8.84 6.88 -4.16
C PHE A 300 -7.77 6.49 -3.14
N ALA A 301 -7.92 7.01 -1.93
CA ALA A 301 -7.32 6.44 -0.74
C ALA A 301 -8.34 6.47 0.39
N THR A 302 -8.31 5.47 1.26
CA THR A 302 -9.17 5.39 2.44
C THR A 302 -9.03 6.65 3.29
N ALA A 303 -10.16 7.16 3.83
CA ALA A 303 -10.19 8.34 4.69
C ALA A 303 -9.41 8.16 6.00
N THR A 304 -9.12 6.91 6.39
CA THR A 304 -8.26 6.58 7.53
C THR A 304 -6.77 6.74 7.23
N GLY A 305 -6.41 6.88 5.96
CA GLY A 305 -5.05 7.15 5.53
C GLY A 305 -4.59 8.55 5.92
N THR A 306 -3.29 8.70 6.11
CA THR A 306 -2.62 9.98 6.39
C THR A 306 -1.51 10.22 5.38
N GLY A 307 -1.10 11.47 5.22
CA GLY A 307 -0.05 11.84 4.25
C GLY A 307 -0.44 11.54 2.80
N THR A 308 -1.74 11.49 2.50
CA THR A 308 -2.23 11.11 1.18
C THR A 308 -1.86 12.16 0.14
N SER A 309 -1.31 11.72 -1.00
CA SER A 309 -1.04 12.58 -2.15
C SER A 309 -1.44 11.90 -3.45
N TYR A 310 -1.80 12.74 -4.43
CA TYR A 310 -2.23 12.35 -5.76
C TYR A 310 -1.44 13.14 -6.79
N THR A 311 -0.80 12.45 -7.72
CA THR A 311 0.01 13.06 -8.80
C THR A 311 -0.13 12.25 -10.08
N ALA A 312 0.39 12.75 -11.20
CA ALA A 312 0.53 11.92 -12.40
C ALA A 312 1.61 10.86 -12.17
N SER A 313 1.40 9.64 -12.68
CA SER A 313 2.40 8.58 -12.59
C SER A 313 3.54 8.83 -13.57
N ALA A 314 4.77 8.73 -13.07
CA ALA A 314 5.97 8.66 -13.91
C ALA A 314 6.26 7.22 -14.41
N ILE A 315 5.55 6.23 -13.88
CA ILE A 315 5.71 4.81 -14.22
C ILE A 315 4.68 4.41 -15.27
N GLY A 316 3.39 4.61 -14.96
CA GLY A 316 2.27 4.36 -15.84
C GLY A 316 2.07 5.47 -16.88
N THR A 317 3.13 5.74 -17.65
CA THR A 317 3.03 6.59 -18.85
C THR A 317 2.34 5.83 -19.99
N ALA A 318 2.04 6.50 -21.10
CA ALA A 318 1.38 5.86 -22.24
C ALA A 318 2.07 4.53 -22.63
N ASN A 319 1.28 3.50 -22.91
CA ASN A 319 1.73 2.12 -23.19
C ASN A 319 2.51 1.41 -22.08
N ASN A 320 2.57 1.96 -20.86
CA ASN A 320 3.28 1.36 -19.74
C ASN A 320 2.31 0.90 -18.66
N ASN A 321 2.64 -0.25 -18.07
CA ASN A 321 1.90 -0.81 -16.94
C ASN A 321 2.08 0.04 -15.68
N GLY A 322 1.19 -0.20 -14.72
CA GLY A 322 1.32 0.35 -13.38
C GLY A 322 2.37 -0.36 -12.53
N GLN A 323 2.47 0.09 -11.28
CA GLN A 323 3.27 -0.52 -10.23
C GLN A 323 2.61 -0.29 -8.88
N VAL A 324 2.85 -1.17 -7.91
CA VAL A 324 2.52 -0.91 -6.51
C VAL A 324 3.74 -1.17 -5.65
N ILE A 325 4.02 -0.30 -4.69
CA ILE A 325 5.05 -0.47 -3.68
C ILE A 325 4.35 -0.46 -2.32
N ILE A 326 4.58 -1.49 -1.52
CA ILE A 326 4.13 -1.54 -0.12
C ILE A 326 5.38 -1.60 0.75
N SER A 327 5.52 -0.65 1.67
CA SER A 327 6.53 -0.68 2.72
C SER A 327 5.88 -0.62 4.09
N TYR A 328 6.52 -1.20 5.10
CA TYR A 328 6.02 -1.09 6.47
C TYR A 328 7.13 -0.99 7.50
N THR A 329 6.83 -0.34 8.62
CA THR A 329 7.69 -0.27 9.81
C THR A 329 6.95 -0.88 10.98
N VAL A 330 7.54 -1.87 11.66
CA VAL A 330 6.98 -2.40 12.90
C VAL A 330 7.26 -1.43 14.04
N VAL A 331 6.20 -0.93 14.68
CA VAL A 331 6.29 -0.09 15.87
C VAL A 331 6.21 -0.97 17.12
N THR A 332 7.22 -0.88 17.98
CA THR A 332 7.28 -1.65 19.22
C THR A 332 6.90 -0.79 20.43
N PRO A 333 6.35 -1.38 21.50
CA PRO A 333 6.15 -0.68 22.76
C PRO A 333 7.48 -0.34 23.43
N SER A 334 7.46 0.63 24.32
CA SER A 334 8.55 0.92 25.24
C SER A 334 7.94 1.17 26.61
N LEU A 335 8.06 0.19 27.48
CA LEU A 335 7.53 0.25 28.82
C LEU A 335 8.29 1.29 29.64
N THR A 336 7.59 1.88 30.60
CA THR A 336 8.19 2.73 31.62
C THR A 336 7.74 2.22 32.97
N ILE A 337 8.58 2.39 33.98
CA ILE A 337 8.21 2.08 35.35
C ILE A 337 8.58 3.25 36.26
N THR A 338 7.67 3.61 37.14
CA THR A 338 7.92 4.55 38.22
C THR A 338 7.58 3.90 39.54
N LYS A 339 8.31 4.32 40.59
CA LYS A 339 8.10 3.83 41.94
C LYS A 339 8.17 4.98 42.93
N THR A 340 7.11 5.16 43.70
CA THR A 340 6.95 6.28 44.62
C THR A 340 6.47 5.80 45.99
N HIS A 341 6.67 6.66 46.99
CA HIS A 341 6.07 6.54 48.33
C HIS A 341 5.75 7.95 48.82
N THR A 342 4.89 8.05 49.83
CA THR A 342 4.54 9.32 50.46
C THR A 342 5.03 9.37 51.90
N GLY A 343 5.57 10.51 52.32
CA GLY A 343 6.04 10.72 53.68
C GLY A 343 7.31 9.94 54.01
N LYS A 344 7.55 9.75 55.31
CA LYS A 344 8.70 9.00 55.83
C LYS A 344 8.21 7.68 56.40
N PHE A 345 8.96 6.61 56.18
CA PHE A 345 8.67 5.33 56.82
C PHE A 345 9.16 5.37 58.27
N VAL A 346 8.54 4.59 59.16
CA VAL A 346 8.88 4.55 60.58
C VAL A 346 9.12 3.10 60.99
N GLN A 347 10.20 2.86 61.74
CA GLN A 347 10.52 1.52 62.25
C GLN A 347 9.36 0.93 63.08
N GLY A 348 9.07 -0.35 62.87
CA GLY A 348 7.95 -1.05 63.51
C GLY A 348 6.57 -0.66 62.98
N LYS A 349 6.49 0.17 61.93
CA LYS A 349 5.24 0.57 61.26
C LYS A 349 5.20 0.06 59.83
N GLN A 350 4.04 0.24 59.19
CA GLN A 350 3.84 -0.09 57.79
C GLN A 350 4.18 1.11 56.90
N GLY A 351 4.68 0.82 55.71
CA GLY A 351 4.85 1.78 54.63
C GLY A 351 4.20 1.26 53.35
N THR A 352 3.96 2.17 52.40
CA THR A 352 3.34 1.83 51.12
C THR A 352 4.20 2.39 49.99
N TYR A 353 4.48 1.52 49.01
CA TYR A 353 5.01 1.93 47.71
C TYR A 353 3.92 1.82 46.66
N THR A 354 3.90 2.78 45.74
CA THR A 354 3.09 2.77 44.52
C THR A 354 4.03 2.54 43.33
N ILE A 355 3.73 1.54 42.52
CA ILE A 355 4.46 1.22 41.29
C ILE A 355 3.52 1.44 40.12
N ARG A 356 3.94 2.19 39.11
CA ARG A 356 3.15 2.46 37.91
C ARG A 356 3.95 2.10 36.67
N VAL A 357 3.31 1.33 35.78
CA VAL A 357 3.87 0.94 34.49
C VAL A 357 3.12 1.67 33.38
N GLY A 358 3.86 2.34 32.50
CA GLY A 358 3.34 3.02 31.32
C GLY A 358 3.94 2.50 30.04
N ASN A 359 3.47 3.00 28.89
CA ASN A 359 4.07 2.75 27.58
C ASN A 359 4.38 4.10 26.93
N SER A 360 5.66 4.42 26.76
CA SER A 360 6.13 5.61 26.04
C SER A 360 6.59 5.30 24.60
N GLY A 361 6.50 4.04 24.18
CA GLY A 361 6.85 3.64 22.82
C GLY A 361 5.72 3.94 21.83
N PRO A 362 6.04 3.95 20.51
CA PRO A 362 5.07 4.20 19.46
C PRO A 362 4.13 3.01 19.21
N GLY A 363 4.52 1.78 19.59
CA GLY A 363 3.69 0.59 19.46
C GLY A 363 2.88 0.27 20.72
N VAL A 364 1.81 -0.51 20.57
CA VAL A 364 1.06 -1.09 21.70
C VAL A 364 1.84 -2.27 22.31
N THR A 365 1.52 -2.68 23.54
CA THR A 365 1.99 -4.00 24.01
C THR A 365 1.32 -5.13 23.23
N ASP A 366 2.07 -6.18 22.91
CA ASP A 366 1.68 -7.23 21.96
C ASP A 366 0.74 -8.31 22.52
N GLY A 367 0.24 -8.12 23.75
CA GLY A 367 -0.59 -9.09 24.45
C GLY A 367 0.19 -10.22 25.15
N SER A 368 1.52 -10.24 25.03
CA SER A 368 2.38 -11.10 25.85
C SER A 368 2.47 -10.58 27.29
N THR A 369 2.92 -11.43 28.21
CA THR A 369 2.96 -11.12 29.64
C THR A 369 3.91 -9.97 29.96
N VAL A 370 3.37 -8.89 30.54
CA VAL A 370 4.12 -7.85 31.24
C VAL A 370 4.34 -8.29 32.68
N THR A 371 5.60 -8.28 33.13
CA THR A 371 6.01 -8.72 34.47
C THR A 371 6.66 -7.57 35.23
N VAL A 372 6.10 -7.22 36.39
CA VAL A 372 6.72 -6.34 37.38
C VAL A 372 7.31 -7.20 38.49
N HIS A 373 8.55 -6.93 38.87
CA HIS A 373 9.21 -7.59 39.99
C HIS A 373 9.84 -6.55 40.92
N ASP A 374 9.52 -6.63 42.22
CA ASP A 374 10.09 -5.75 43.25
C ASP A 374 11.10 -6.50 44.10
N LYS A 375 12.28 -5.90 44.32
CA LYS A 375 13.30 -6.46 45.23
C LYS A 375 13.43 -5.56 46.46
N LEU A 376 12.77 -5.98 47.54
CA LEU A 376 12.85 -5.26 48.80
C LEU A 376 14.28 -5.28 49.38
N PRO A 377 14.79 -4.12 49.86
CA PRO A 377 16.06 -4.06 50.57
C PRO A 377 15.93 -4.70 51.96
N ARG A 378 17.08 -5.02 52.57
CA ARG A 378 17.15 -5.51 53.95
C ARG A 378 16.41 -4.54 54.89
N GLY A 379 15.63 -5.09 55.80
CA GLY A 379 14.85 -4.31 56.78
C GLY A 379 13.42 -4.01 56.34
N LEU A 380 13.02 -4.33 55.11
CA LEU A 380 11.62 -4.34 54.69
C LEU A 380 11.14 -5.78 54.43
N THR A 381 9.91 -6.07 54.84
CA THR A 381 9.23 -7.32 54.47
C THR A 381 7.87 -7.03 53.87
N ALA A 382 7.47 -7.78 52.85
CA ALA A 382 6.21 -7.54 52.17
C ALA A 382 5.00 -8.03 52.97
N ARG A 383 4.07 -7.12 53.25
CA ARG A 383 2.79 -7.43 53.89
C ARG A 383 1.73 -7.79 52.84
N SER A 384 1.65 -7.02 51.76
CA SER A 384 0.74 -7.31 50.63
C SER A 384 1.24 -6.63 49.37
N ILE A 385 0.93 -7.20 48.22
CA ILE A 385 1.17 -6.60 46.90
C ILE A 385 -0.07 -6.86 46.04
N THR A 386 -0.72 -5.80 45.59
CA THR A 386 -2.01 -5.88 44.88
C THR A 386 -2.15 -4.75 43.87
N GLY A 387 -2.86 -4.98 42.77
CA GLY A 387 -3.22 -3.94 41.80
C GLY A 387 -4.37 -4.42 40.91
N THR A 388 -5.25 -3.52 40.50
CA THR A 388 -6.38 -3.89 39.63
C THR A 388 -5.88 -4.41 38.28
N GLY A 389 -6.35 -5.60 37.89
CA GLY A 389 -5.91 -6.30 36.68
C GLY A 389 -4.51 -6.92 36.77
N TRP A 390 -3.85 -6.87 37.92
CA TRP A 390 -2.55 -7.52 38.14
C TRP A 390 -2.73 -8.82 38.93
N ASN A 391 -2.17 -9.91 38.42
CA ASN A 391 -2.00 -11.14 39.20
C ASN A 391 -0.69 -11.06 39.98
N CYS A 392 -0.78 -10.86 41.30
CA CYS A 392 0.36 -10.58 42.17
C CYS A 392 0.64 -11.71 43.17
N HIS A 393 1.90 -12.13 43.25
CA HIS A 393 2.39 -13.14 44.19
C HIS A 393 3.27 -12.49 45.25
N ARG A 394 2.80 -12.50 46.51
CA ARG A 394 3.50 -11.83 47.62
C ARG A 394 4.86 -12.44 47.97
N THR A 395 5.02 -13.76 47.80
CA THR A 395 6.26 -14.47 48.15
C THR A 395 7.42 -14.09 47.24
N THR A 396 7.16 -13.92 45.95
CA THR A 396 8.15 -13.55 44.94
C THR A 396 8.17 -12.05 44.63
N LEU A 397 7.16 -11.30 45.09
CA LEU A 397 6.94 -9.89 44.76
C LEU A 397 6.85 -9.62 43.27
N THR A 398 6.24 -10.57 42.57
CA THR A 398 5.98 -10.50 41.13
C THR A 398 4.52 -10.16 40.90
N CYS A 399 4.24 -9.24 39.98
CA CYS A 399 2.92 -8.99 39.44
C CYS A 399 2.94 -9.15 37.92
N THR A 400 1.95 -9.83 37.35
CA THR A 400 1.85 -10.07 35.90
C THR A 400 0.50 -9.63 35.35
N ARG A 401 0.47 -9.26 34.06
CA ARG A 401 -0.73 -9.01 33.25
C ARG A 401 -0.40 -9.14 31.76
N SER A 402 -1.40 -9.18 30.90
CA SER A 402 -1.22 -9.40 29.45
C SER A 402 -2.17 -8.58 28.57
N ASP A 403 -2.99 -7.71 29.13
CA ASP A 403 -3.85 -6.81 28.35
C ASP A 403 -3.03 -5.73 27.62
N VAL A 404 -3.48 -5.39 26.41
CA VAL A 404 -2.83 -4.43 25.52
C VAL A 404 -2.80 -3.03 26.14
N LEU A 405 -1.65 -2.39 26.14
CA LEU A 405 -1.44 -1.01 26.58
C LEU A 405 -1.03 -0.13 25.41
N THR A 406 -1.88 0.84 25.09
CA THR A 406 -1.64 1.79 24.01
C THR A 406 -0.51 2.77 24.31
N PRO A 407 0.14 3.35 23.29
CA PRO A 407 1.09 4.43 23.44
C PRO A 407 0.56 5.57 24.31
N GLY A 408 1.40 6.10 25.21
CA GLY A 408 1.08 7.19 26.13
C GLY A 408 0.23 6.79 27.34
N SER A 409 -0.34 5.59 27.35
CA SER A 409 -1.21 5.11 28.44
C SER A 409 -0.42 4.49 29.58
N SER A 410 -1.11 4.15 30.68
CA SER A 410 -0.53 3.37 31.77
C SER A 410 -1.56 2.48 32.44
N TYR A 411 -1.08 1.35 32.93
CA TYR A 411 -1.89 0.43 33.71
C TYR A 411 -2.29 1.03 35.07
N PRO A 412 -3.37 0.51 35.70
CA PRO A 412 -3.65 0.76 37.10
C PRO A 412 -2.44 0.44 38.00
N PRO A 413 -2.17 1.25 39.04
CA PRO A 413 -0.96 1.11 39.85
C PRO A 413 -0.98 -0.16 40.72
N ILE A 414 0.21 -0.71 40.95
CA ILE A 414 0.46 -1.76 41.95
C ILE A 414 0.78 -1.08 43.29
N THR A 415 0.10 -1.52 44.35
CA THR A 415 0.32 -1.09 45.72
C THR A 415 1.05 -2.19 46.50
N LEU A 416 2.27 -1.89 46.93
CA LEU A 416 3.11 -2.76 47.76
C LEU A 416 3.16 -2.21 49.19
N LYS A 417 2.47 -2.88 50.12
CA LYS A 417 2.54 -2.58 51.56
C LYS A 417 3.65 -3.39 52.19
N VAL A 418 4.50 -2.73 52.97
CA VAL A 418 5.66 -3.33 53.63
C VAL A 418 5.61 -3.10 55.13
N ASN A 419 6.16 -4.04 55.90
CA ASN A 419 6.52 -3.82 57.29
C ASN A 419 7.97 -3.35 57.37
N VAL A 420 8.24 -2.34 58.21
CA VAL A 420 9.58 -1.81 58.44
C VAL A 420 10.14 -2.44 59.72
N SER A 421 11.21 -3.21 59.60
CA SER A 421 11.86 -3.85 60.75
C SER A 421 12.41 -2.81 61.74
N CYS A 422 12.33 -3.11 63.05
CA CYS A 422 13.00 -2.33 64.08
C CYS A 422 14.53 -2.34 63.92
N GLY A 423 15.10 -3.37 63.28
CA GLY A 423 16.51 -3.48 62.92
C GLY A 423 16.85 -2.89 61.53
N CYS A 424 15.96 -2.11 60.92
CA CYS A 424 16.28 -1.37 59.70
C CYS A 424 17.21 -0.21 60.06
N ASP A 425 18.51 -0.50 60.18
CA ASP A 425 19.57 0.38 60.70
C ASP A 425 20.41 1.03 59.58
N THR A 426 20.14 0.70 58.33
CA THR A 426 20.93 1.19 57.19
C THR A 426 20.57 2.64 56.84
N HIS A 427 21.19 3.58 57.57
CA HIS A 427 21.52 4.94 57.12
C HIS A 427 20.35 5.88 56.77
N HIS A 428 19.25 5.89 57.53
CA HIS A 428 18.10 6.82 57.37
C HIS A 428 17.45 6.88 55.97
N LYS A 429 18.00 6.21 54.95
CA LYS A 429 17.57 6.18 53.55
C LYS A 429 17.81 4.79 52.99
N ILE A 430 16.73 4.10 52.63
CA ILE A 430 16.75 2.81 51.95
C ILE A 430 16.36 2.98 50.49
N LYS A 431 16.94 2.18 49.58
CA LYS A 431 16.57 2.17 48.17
C LYS A 431 15.75 0.92 47.88
N ASN A 432 14.51 1.09 47.44
CA ASN A 432 13.70 0.00 46.92
C ASN A 432 13.68 0.03 45.38
N LYS A 433 13.88 -1.11 44.74
CA LYS A 433 13.99 -1.24 43.28
C LYS A 433 12.89 -2.14 42.75
N ALA A 434 12.22 -1.69 41.69
CA ALA A 434 11.32 -2.50 40.88
C ALA A 434 11.77 -2.52 39.43
N THR A 435 11.50 -3.62 38.74
CA THR A 435 11.75 -3.77 37.30
C THR A 435 10.48 -4.14 36.57
N VAL A 436 10.38 -3.76 35.30
CA VAL A 436 9.34 -4.25 34.37
C VAL A 436 9.96 -4.80 33.10
N THR A 437 9.40 -5.89 32.60
CA THR A 437 9.79 -6.58 31.36
C THR A 437 8.57 -7.13 30.62
N GLY A 438 8.70 -7.39 29.33
CA GLY A 438 7.71 -8.13 28.53
C GLY A 438 6.73 -7.24 27.78
N GLY A 439 5.58 -7.80 27.38
CA GLY A 439 4.58 -7.09 26.57
C GLY A 439 5.09 -6.61 25.21
N GLY A 440 6.08 -7.29 24.63
CA GLY A 440 6.73 -6.90 23.37
C GLY A 440 7.88 -5.89 23.52
N ASP A 441 8.11 -5.33 24.72
CA ASP A 441 9.33 -4.57 24.98
C ASP A 441 10.48 -5.53 25.29
N THR A 442 11.55 -5.42 24.50
CA THR A 442 12.75 -6.25 24.61
C THR A 442 13.71 -5.78 25.70
N THR A 443 13.45 -4.62 26.29
CA THR A 443 14.30 -3.99 27.30
C THR A 443 13.72 -4.13 28.70
N THR A 444 14.60 -4.27 29.70
CA THR A 444 14.21 -4.25 31.11
C THR A 444 14.29 -2.82 31.64
N HIS A 445 13.16 -2.29 32.13
CA HIS A 445 13.12 -0.98 32.74
C HIS A 445 13.19 -1.08 34.25
N THR A 446 13.84 -0.10 34.89
CA THR A 446 14.06 -0.09 36.33
C THR A 446 13.57 1.22 36.94
N ALA A 447 12.82 1.12 38.04
CA ALA A 447 12.54 2.25 38.92
C ALA A 447 13.19 2.03 40.28
N THR A 448 13.88 3.06 40.78
CA THR A 448 14.42 3.06 42.14
C THR A 448 13.78 4.18 42.94
N ASN A 449 13.33 3.85 44.14
CA ASN A 449 12.81 4.82 45.08
C ASN A 449 13.68 4.90 46.34
N SER A 450 14.13 6.11 46.70
CA SER A 450 14.89 6.36 47.93
C SER A 450 13.95 6.80 49.06
N THR A 451 13.73 5.95 50.05
CA THR A 451 12.81 6.16 51.16
C THR A 451 13.54 6.52 52.44
N THR A 452 13.13 7.62 53.06
CA THR A 452 13.68 8.01 54.36
C THR A 452 12.99 7.25 55.49
N VAL A 453 13.77 6.63 56.37
CA VAL A 453 13.27 5.85 57.53
C VAL A 453 13.58 6.59 58.83
N LYS A 454 12.53 6.88 59.60
CA LYS A 454 12.60 7.43 60.95
C LYS A 454 12.74 6.32 61.98
N ARG A 455 13.65 6.53 62.94
CA ARG A 455 13.75 5.69 64.13
C ARG A 455 12.49 5.81 64.98
N ASN A 456 12.05 4.69 65.55
CA ASN A 456 10.96 4.64 66.50
C ASN A 456 11.53 4.37 67.89
N LYS A 457 11.29 5.27 68.86
CA LYS A 457 11.79 5.12 70.24
C LYS A 457 11.33 3.81 70.90
N HIS A 458 10.16 3.28 70.49
CA HIS A 458 9.64 2.02 71.00
C HIS A 458 10.37 0.77 70.44
N CYS A 459 11.11 0.89 69.34
CA CYS A 459 11.91 -0.19 68.78
C CYS A 459 13.25 -0.43 69.55
N HIS A 460 13.68 0.52 70.39
CA HIS A 460 14.93 0.38 71.16
C HIS A 460 14.80 -0.49 72.41
N ARG A 461 13.59 -0.74 72.93
CA ARG A 461 13.38 -1.50 74.19
C ARG A 461 13.38 -3.02 74.03
N ALA A 462 13.28 -3.57 72.82
CA ALA A 462 13.16 -5.02 72.61
C ALA A 462 14.51 -5.78 72.58
N GLY A 463 15.65 -5.07 72.64
CA GLY A 463 16.99 -5.67 72.55
C GLY A 463 17.73 -5.86 73.87
N HIS A 464 17.13 -5.47 75.01
CA HIS A 464 17.82 -5.45 76.31
C HIS A 464 17.34 -6.49 77.34
N ASP A 465 16.33 -7.31 77.03
CA ASP A 465 15.71 -8.24 77.99
C ASP A 465 15.91 -9.73 77.65
N ARG A 466 17.04 -10.09 77.02
CA ARG A 466 17.46 -11.49 76.89
C ARG A 466 18.97 -11.62 77.03
N SER A 467 19.44 -11.63 78.28
CA SER A 467 20.74 -12.18 78.69
C SER A 467 20.53 -13.01 79.94
#